data_AF-A0A937PNH4-F1
#
_entry.id   AF-A0A937PNH4-F1
#
_cell.length_a   1.000
_cell.length_b   1.000
_cell.length_c   1.000
_cell.angle_alpha   90.00
_cell.angle_beta   90.00
_cell.angle_gamma   90.00
#
_symmetry.space_group_name_H-M   'P 1'
#
loop_
_entity.id
_entity.type
_entity.pdbx_description
1 polymer ?
#
loop_
_entity_poly.entity_id
_entity_poly.type
_entity_poly.pdbx_seq_one_letter_code
_entity_poly.pdbx_strand_id
1 'polypeptide(L)'
;MSDASSSIAAPAGLPQALTQPLAAPSGELARMPRRTRALAEGLIDRQDVFLVIRTGTKVDVASWLARGRVWLVALEDSLVVVATGMAGPRPLAERIGYERLRESQYNHVTGQLALSPAKLAGVRGLNLPPIEGCQMLAQIYRER
;
A
#
# COMPACT_ATOMS: atom_id res chain seq x y z
N MET A 1 17.02 -30.91 3.37
CA MET A 1 16.74 -29.69 2.58
C MET A 1 16.46 -28.59 3.57
N SER A 2 17.48 -27.80 3.89
CA SER A 2 17.38 -26.73 4.88
C SER A 2 16.97 -25.46 4.16
N ASP A 3 15.76 -24.99 4.40
CA ASP A 3 15.31 -23.67 3.96
C ASP A 3 16.11 -22.62 4.74
N ALA A 4 17.01 -21.93 4.04
CA ALA A 4 17.60 -20.70 4.53
C ALA A 4 16.51 -19.63 4.47
N SER A 5 15.77 -19.46 5.57
CA SER A 5 15.02 -18.23 5.84
C SER A 5 16.03 -17.10 6.02
N SER A 6 16.54 -16.57 4.91
CA SER A 6 17.28 -15.32 4.90
C SER A 6 16.32 -14.24 5.34
N SER A 7 16.37 -13.90 6.63
CA SER A 7 15.71 -12.72 7.18
C SER A 7 16.29 -11.51 6.45
N ILE A 8 15.53 -10.95 5.52
CA ILE A 8 15.91 -9.68 4.88
C ILE A 8 15.72 -8.61 5.95
N ALA A 9 16.83 -8.18 6.54
CA ALA A 9 16.86 -7.12 7.54
C ALA A 9 16.23 -5.84 6.97
N ALA A 10 15.45 -5.16 7.80
CA ALA A 10 14.88 -3.86 7.45
C ALA A 10 16.01 -2.88 7.05
N PRO A 11 15.77 -1.99 6.05
CA PRO A 11 16.69 -0.90 5.75
C PRO A 11 17.02 -0.10 7.03
N ALA A 12 18.31 0.19 7.23
CA ALA A 12 18.75 0.95 8.40
C ALA A 12 18.13 2.36 8.42
N GLY A 13 17.70 2.82 9.60
CA GLY A 13 17.21 4.19 9.80
C GLY A 13 15.75 4.43 9.41
N LEU A 14 14.95 3.38 9.18
CA LEU A 14 13.49 3.53 9.05
C LEU A 14 12.86 3.98 10.37
N PRO A 15 11.73 4.72 10.33
CA PRO A 15 10.93 4.95 11.52
C PRO A 15 10.42 3.63 12.10
N GLN A 16 9.96 3.64 13.35
CA GLN A 16 9.27 2.48 13.89
C GLN A 16 7.97 2.23 13.13
N ALA A 17 7.66 0.95 12.89
CA ALA A 17 6.35 0.54 12.40
C ALA A 17 5.26 1.00 13.40
N LEU A 18 4.13 1.47 12.89
CA LEU A 18 2.98 1.77 13.75
C LEU A 18 2.43 0.45 14.28
N THR A 19 2.38 0.33 15.60
CA THR A 19 1.91 -0.88 16.31
C THR A 19 0.52 -0.72 16.88
N GLN A 20 -0.03 0.50 16.86
CA GLN A 20 -1.41 0.77 17.25
C GLN A 20 -2.28 0.90 16.01
N PRO A 21 -3.43 0.21 15.95
CA PRO A 21 -4.38 0.40 14.87
C PRO A 21 -4.96 1.82 14.91
N LEU A 22 -5.27 2.33 13.73
CA LEU A 22 -6.02 3.56 13.57
C LEU A 22 -7.42 3.37 14.17
N ALA A 23 -7.84 4.29 15.04
CA ALA A 23 -9.19 4.29 15.59
C ALA A 23 -10.24 4.28 14.46
N ALA A 24 -11.29 3.47 14.61
CA ALA A 24 -12.32 3.26 13.58
C ALA A 24 -13.25 4.48 13.39
N PRO A 25 -13.72 4.75 12.15
CA PRO A 25 -12.95 4.74 10.92
C PRO A 25 -12.11 6.02 10.85
N SER A 26 -10.79 5.85 10.87
CA SER A 26 -9.83 6.94 10.76
C SER A 26 -10.15 7.86 9.59
N GLY A 27 -9.97 9.18 9.81
CA GLY A 27 -10.38 10.23 8.86
C GLY A 27 -9.83 10.04 7.45
N GLU A 28 -8.75 9.29 7.27
CA GLU A 28 -8.16 9.00 5.96
C GLU A 28 -8.97 7.99 5.13
N LEU A 29 -9.54 6.93 5.73
CA LEU A 29 -10.46 6.03 5.02
C LEU A 29 -11.72 6.78 4.57
N ALA A 30 -12.20 7.71 5.38
CA ALA A 30 -13.36 8.54 5.07
C ALA A 30 -13.12 9.49 3.89
N ARG A 31 -11.86 9.85 3.60
CA ARG A 31 -11.47 10.69 2.45
C ARG A 31 -11.42 9.92 1.12
N MET A 32 -11.51 8.59 1.16
CA MET A 32 -11.60 7.79 -0.07
C MET A 32 -12.94 8.05 -0.78
N PRO A 33 -12.96 8.12 -2.13
CA PRO A 33 -14.21 8.10 -2.87
C PRO A 33 -15.03 6.85 -2.49
N ARG A 34 -16.36 6.99 -2.38
CA ARG A 34 -17.27 5.92 -1.89
C ARG A 34 -17.01 4.56 -2.54
N ARG A 35 -16.80 4.51 -3.86
CA ARG A 35 -16.51 3.26 -4.59
C ARG A 35 -15.14 2.68 -4.24
N THR A 36 -14.12 3.52 -4.09
CA THR A 36 -12.78 3.10 -3.66
C THR A 36 -12.83 2.56 -2.23
N ARG A 37 -13.55 3.25 -1.34
CA ARG A 37 -13.71 2.84 0.06
C ARG A 37 -14.40 1.49 0.18
N ALA A 38 -15.49 1.28 -0.55
CA ALA A 38 -16.21 0.01 -0.54
C ALA A 38 -15.33 -1.18 -1.01
N LEU A 39 -14.47 -0.95 -2.02
CA LEU A 39 -13.50 -1.96 -2.44
C LEU A 39 -12.43 -2.21 -1.37
N ALA A 40 -11.92 -1.14 -0.74
CA ALA A 40 -10.95 -1.27 0.34
C ALA A 40 -11.55 -2.05 1.52
N GLU A 41 -12.74 -1.66 1.98
CA GLU A 41 -13.46 -2.31 3.08
C GLU A 41 -13.65 -3.82 2.83
N GLY A 42 -13.97 -4.22 1.59
CA GLY A 42 -14.08 -5.63 1.21
C GLY A 42 -12.75 -6.40 1.26
N LEU A 43 -11.62 -5.75 1.03
CA LEU A 43 -10.28 -6.38 1.12
C LEU A 43 -9.68 -6.35 2.52
N ILE A 44 -10.02 -5.33 3.32
CA ILE A 44 -9.62 -5.19 4.72
C ILE A 44 -10.18 -6.34 5.55
N ASP A 45 -11.41 -6.77 5.27
CA ASP A 45 -12.07 -7.91 5.93
C ASP A 45 -12.00 -7.83 7.46
N ARG A 46 -12.40 -6.67 8.01
CA ARG A 46 -12.44 -6.36 9.45
C ARG A 46 -11.08 -6.41 10.17
N GLN A 47 -9.97 -6.40 9.44
CA GLN A 47 -8.65 -6.33 10.06
C GLN A 47 -8.31 -4.93 10.52
N ASP A 48 -7.42 -4.90 11.51
CA ASP A 48 -6.83 -3.67 12.02
C ASP A 48 -6.05 -2.95 10.93
N VAL A 49 -6.36 -1.66 10.78
CA VAL A 49 -5.72 -0.77 9.81
C VAL A 49 -4.71 0.08 10.55
N PHE A 50 -3.44 0.03 10.14
CA PHE A 50 -2.35 0.77 10.79
C PHE A 50 -1.99 2.06 10.06
N LEU A 51 -2.20 2.10 8.74
CA LEU A 51 -1.83 3.24 7.92
C LEU A 51 -2.72 3.31 6.68
N VAL A 52 -3.12 4.52 6.29
CA VAL A 52 -3.88 4.78 5.07
C VAL A 52 -3.19 5.91 4.33
N ILE A 53 -2.76 5.67 3.10
CA ILE A 53 -2.04 6.66 2.30
C ILE A 53 -2.74 6.90 0.97
N ARG A 54 -2.97 8.18 0.68
CA ARG A 54 -3.37 8.67 -0.64
C ARG A 54 -2.13 8.98 -1.48
N THR A 55 -1.75 8.08 -2.37
CA THR A 55 -0.52 8.25 -3.16
C THR A 55 -0.65 9.36 -4.22
N GLY A 56 0.49 9.86 -4.70
CA GLY A 56 0.63 10.67 -5.91
C GLY A 56 0.34 9.89 -7.21
N THR A 57 0.35 8.56 -7.17
CA THR A 57 0.26 7.69 -8.35
C THR A 57 -1.17 7.57 -8.87
N LYS A 58 -1.31 7.63 -10.19
CA LYS A 58 -2.55 7.34 -10.91
C LYS A 58 -2.35 6.20 -11.89
N VAL A 59 -3.30 5.28 -11.92
CA VAL A 59 -3.30 4.09 -12.79
C VAL A 59 -4.42 4.15 -13.81
N ASP A 60 -4.19 3.50 -14.95
CA ASP A 60 -5.28 3.26 -15.88
C ASP A 60 -6.25 2.24 -15.24
N VAL A 61 -7.51 2.61 -15.23
CA VAL A 61 -8.63 1.84 -14.65
C VAL A 61 -9.75 1.68 -15.69
N ALA A 62 -9.39 1.80 -16.97
CA ALA A 62 -10.28 1.79 -18.13
C ALA A 62 -11.42 2.82 -18.00
N SER A 63 -11.12 4.00 -17.47
CA SER A 63 -12.07 5.08 -17.25
C SER A 63 -11.84 6.19 -18.28
N TRP A 64 -12.86 6.48 -19.08
CA TRP A 64 -12.81 7.48 -20.16
C TRP A 64 -12.55 8.91 -19.68
N LEU A 65 -12.90 9.24 -18.43
CA LEU A 65 -12.82 10.61 -17.90
C LEU A 65 -11.51 10.91 -17.16
N ALA A 66 -10.99 9.93 -16.41
CA ALA A 66 -9.82 10.13 -15.56
C ALA A 66 -9.21 8.80 -15.09
N ARG A 67 -7.89 8.81 -14.91
CA ARG A 67 -7.11 7.75 -14.26
C ARG A 67 -7.45 7.66 -12.77
N GLY A 68 -7.46 6.44 -12.22
CA GLY A 68 -7.75 6.20 -10.81
C GLY A 68 -6.53 6.49 -9.94
N ARG A 69 -6.71 7.22 -8.84
CA ARG A 69 -5.63 7.43 -7.86
C ARG A 69 -5.47 6.19 -6.99
N VAL A 70 -4.22 5.76 -6.80
CA VAL A 70 -3.89 4.61 -5.94
C VAL A 70 -3.92 5.03 -4.48
N TRP A 71 -4.57 4.20 -3.66
CA TRP A 71 -4.54 4.26 -2.21
C TRP A 71 -3.90 2.99 -1.67
N LEU A 72 -3.19 3.16 -0.56
CA LEU A 72 -2.56 2.08 0.18
C LEU A 72 -3.19 2.00 1.56
N VAL A 73 -3.49 0.79 2.01
CA VAL A 73 -3.97 0.52 3.38
C VAL A 73 -3.08 -0.57 3.96
N ALA A 74 -2.28 -0.22 4.96
CA ALA A 74 -1.45 -1.15 5.70
C ALA A 74 -2.30 -1.84 6.76
N LEU A 75 -2.36 -3.17 6.67
CA LEU A 75 -2.95 -4.04 7.67
C LEU A 75 -1.83 -4.61 8.55
N GLU A 76 -2.19 -5.56 9.39
CA GLU A 76 -1.22 -6.19 10.27
C GLU A 76 -0.17 -7.00 9.49
N ASP A 77 -0.58 -7.75 8.45
CA ASP A 77 0.26 -8.69 7.69
C ASP A 77 0.38 -8.39 6.19
N SER A 78 -0.38 -7.41 5.72
CA SER A 78 -0.60 -7.24 4.30
C SER A 78 -0.89 -5.79 3.93
N LEU A 79 -0.70 -5.52 2.65
CA LEU A 79 -0.99 -4.26 2.02
C LEU A 79 -2.20 -4.41 1.12
N VAL A 80 -3.23 -3.60 1.35
CA VAL A 80 -4.33 -3.42 0.41
C VAL A 80 -4.00 -2.24 -0.51
N VAL A 81 -4.10 -2.47 -1.82
CA VAL A 81 -3.86 -1.49 -2.87
C VAL A 81 -5.12 -1.34 -3.70
N VAL A 82 -5.69 -0.15 -3.71
CA VAL A 82 -6.94 0.12 -4.44
C VAL A 82 -6.88 1.38 -5.29
N ALA A 83 -7.51 1.34 -6.46
CA ALA A 83 -7.78 2.52 -7.28
C ALA A 83 -9.05 2.31 -8.10
N THR A 84 -9.90 3.33 -8.17
CA THR A 84 -11.09 3.33 -9.02
C THR A 84 -11.15 4.57 -9.91
N GLY A 85 -11.72 4.42 -11.10
CA GLY A 85 -12.13 5.55 -11.94
C GLY A 85 -13.58 5.92 -11.67
N MET A 86 -14.04 7.02 -12.28
CA MET A 86 -15.43 7.47 -12.14
C MET A 86 -16.41 6.48 -12.79
N ALA A 87 -16.09 6.02 -14.00
CA ALA A 87 -16.97 5.15 -14.81
C ALA A 87 -16.24 3.95 -15.43
N GLY A 88 -15.03 3.63 -14.96
CA GLY A 88 -14.24 2.51 -15.49
C GLY A 88 -14.68 1.14 -14.95
N PRO A 89 -14.67 0.08 -15.78
CA PRO A 89 -15.00 -1.28 -15.36
C PRO A 89 -13.83 -2.00 -14.67
N ARG A 90 -12.60 -1.46 -14.70
CA ARG A 90 -11.39 -2.17 -14.27
C ARG A 90 -10.73 -1.48 -13.07
N PRO A 91 -11.24 -1.65 -11.85
CA PRO A 91 -10.55 -1.15 -10.67
C PRO A 91 -9.22 -1.89 -10.46
N LEU A 92 -8.26 -1.21 -9.85
CA LEU A 92 -7.16 -1.87 -9.15
C LEU A 92 -7.65 -2.23 -7.76
N ALA A 93 -7.57 -3.49 -7.37
CA ALA A 93 -7.98 -3.98 -6.07
C ALA A 93 -7.18 -5.24 -5.75
N GLU A 94 -6.11 -5.07 -4.98
CA GLU A 94 -5.19 -6.15 -4.63
C GLU A 94 -4.93 -6.16 -3.12
N ARG A 95 -4.75 -7.36 -2.57
CA ARG A 95 -4.23 -7.56 -1.22
C ARG A 95 -2.96 -8.39 -1.33
N ILE A 96 -1.87 -7.88 -0.76
CA ILE A 96 -0.52 -8.43 -0.92
C ILE A 96 0.08 -8.64 0.46
N GLY A 97 0.39 -9.88 0.84
CA GLY A 97 1.09 -10.16 2.09
C GLY A 97 2.50 -9.55 2.11
N TYR A 98 2.95 -9.09 3.27
CA TYR A 98 4.25 -8.44 3.43
C TYR A 98 5.44 -9.36 3.12
N GLU A 99 5.26 -10.68 3.26
CA GLU A 99 6.23 -11.68 2.83
C GLU A 99 6.57 -11.58 1.33
N ARG A 100 5.62 -11.13 0.51
CA ARG A 100 5.79 -10.90 -0.93
C ARG A 100 6.32 -9.50 -1.26
N LEU A 101 6.66 -8.72 -0.25
CA LEU A 101 7.09 -7.32 -0.35
C LEU A 101 8.47 -7.09 0.28
N ARG A 102 9.20 -8.14 0.67
CA ARG A 102 10.48 -8.07 1.40
C ARG A 102 11.66 -7.52 0.59
N GLU A 103 11.47 -7.19 -0.68
CA GLU A 103 12.47 -6.50 -1.52
C GLU A 103 12.03 -5.07 -1.89
N SER A 104 10.99 -4.54 -1.23
CA SER A 104 10.47 -3.21 -1.52
C SER A 104 11.47 -2.11 -1.14
N GLN A 105 11.57 -1.08 -1.97
CA GLN A 105 12.54 0.00 -1.79
C GLN A 105 11.89 1.36 -1.97
N TYR A 106 12.32 2.33 -1.17
CA TYR A 106 11.92 3.71 -1.31
C TYR A 106 13.10 4.56 -1.77
N ASN A 107 12.94 5.21 -2.91
CA ASN A 107 13.91 6.17 -3.42
C ASN A 107 13.50 7.58 -2.98
N HIS A 108 14.23 8.14 -2.03
CA HIS A 108 13.96 9.46 -1.47
C HIS A 108 14.23 10.61 -2.46
N VAL A 109 15.05 10.40 -3.49
CA VAL A 109 15.34 11.38 -4.53
C VAL A 109 14.15 11.51 -5.49
N THR A 110 13.54 10.38 -5.87
CA THR A 110 12.41 10.36 -6.82
C THR A 110 11.04 10.39 -6.15
N GLY A 111 10.97 10.17 -4.84
CA GLY A 111 9.72 10.05 -4.10
C GLY A 111 8.96 8.76 -4.40
N GLN A 112 9.63 7.71 -4.88
CA GLN A 112 8.97 6.49 -5.34
C GLN A 112 9.23 5.29 -4.42
N LEU A 113 8.15 4.63 -4.01
CA LEU A 113 8.16 3.31 -3.41
C LEU A 113 7.96 2.25 -4.50
N ALA A 114 8.96 1.40 -4.73
CA ALA A 114 8.83 0.19 -5.52
C ALA A 114 8.42 -0.96 -4.60
N LEU A 115 7.28 -1.59 -4.90
CA LEU A 115 6.86 -2.83 -4.25
C LEU A 115 7.51 -4.01 -4.98
N SER A 116 8.17 -4.92 -4.25
CA SER A 116 8.88 -6.05 -4.86
C SER A 116 8.89 -7.28 -3.95
N PRO A 117 8.75 -8.51 -4.50
CA PRO A 117 8.56 -8.86 -5.92
C PRO A 117 7.16 -8.58 -6.51
N ALA A 118 6.18 -8.20 -5.70
CA ALA A 118 4.83 -7.96 -6.20
C ALA A 118 4.78 -6.80 -7.20
N LYS A 119 4.38 -7.08 -8.45
CA LYS A 119 4.17 -6.06 -9.48
C LYS A 119 2.71 -5.64 -9.50
N LEU A 120 2.46 -4.38 -9.15
CA LEU A 120 1.15 -3.76 -9.37
C LEU A 120 0.93 -3.55 -10.87
N ALA A 121 -0.25 -3.93 -11.38
CA ALA A 121 -0.57 -3.81 -12.79
C ALA A 121 -0.36 -2.37 -13.30
N GLY A 122 0.57 -2.20 -14.25
CA GLY A 122 0.84 -0.90 -14.87
C GLY A 122 1.56 0.13 -13.98
N VAL A 123 2.10 -0.26 -12.83
CA VAL A 123 2.81 0.62 -11.90
C VAL A 123 4.22 0.11 -11.64
N ARG A 124 5.23 0.94 -11.96
CA ARG A 124 6.64 0.66 -11.63
C ARG A 124 7.03 1.15 -10.23
N GLY A 125 6.30 2.14 -9.71
CA GLY A 125 6.53 2.72 -8.39
C GLY A 125 5.38 3.63 -7.96
N LEU A 126 5.23 3.78 -6.65
CA LEU A 126 4.19 4.55 -6.00
C LEU A 126 4.78 5.88 -5.53
N ASN A 127 4.26 7.00 -6.03
CA ASN A 127 4.70 8.33 -5.64
C ASN A 127 4.14 8.66 -4.25
N LEU A 128 5.03 8.86 -3.29
CA LEU A 128 4.75 9.08 -1.88
C LEU A 128 5.68 10.19 -1.34
N PRO A 129 5.20 11.07 -0.45
CA PRO A 129 6.07 11.89 0.38
C PRO A 129 7.09 11.04 1.18
N PRO A 130 8.29 11.56 1.46
CA PRO A 130 9.34 10.81 2.18
C PRO A 130 8.89 10.16 3.49
N ILE A 131 8.15 10.88 4.32
CA ILE A 131 7.67 10.35 5.60
C ILE A 131 6.73 9.17 5.38
N GLU A 132 5.79 9.27 4.44
CA GLU A 132 4.84 8.21 4.12
C GLU A 132 5.52 7.00 3.46
N GLY A 133 6.49 7.24 2.57
CA GLY A 133 7.28 6.19 1.93
C GLY A 133 8.11 5.40 2.93
N CYS A 134 8.84 6.08 3.81
CA CYS A 134 9.61 5.44 4.88
C CYS A 134 8.72 4.72 5.89
N GLN A 135 7.57 5.31 6.26
CA GLN A 135 6.63 4.67 7.17
C GLN A 135 6.00 3.40 6.57
N MET A 136 5.67 3.41 5.27
CA MET A 136 5.16 2.22 4.57
C MET A 136 6.22 1.12 4.51
N LEU A 137 7.48 1.46 4.24
CA LEU A 137 8.58 0.49 4.32
C LEU A 137 8.71 -0.10 5.73
N ALA A 138 8.63 0.73 6.77
CA ALA A 138 8.70 0.26 8.15
C ALA A 138 7.59 -0.77 8.45
N GLN A 139 6.39 -0.55 7.92
CA GLN A 139 5.29 -1.53 8.05
C GLN A 139 5.58 -2.84 7.32
N ILE A 140 6.06 -2.76 6.07
CA ILE A 140 6.38 -3.95 5.25
C ILE A 140 7.48 -4.80 5.92
N TYR A 141 8.51 -4.14 6.47
CA TYR A 141 9.67 -4.82 7.05
C TYR A 141 9.50 -5.21 8.51
N ARG A 142 8.40 -4.83 9.16
CA ARG A 142 8.14 -5.18 10.56
C ARG A 142 8.36 -6.68 10.78
N GLU A 143 9.22 -6.99 11.74
CA GLU A 143 9.41 -8.36 12.23
C GLU A 143 8.18 -8.74 13.06
N ARG A 144 7.74 -9.98 12.90
CA ARG A 144 6.64 -10.58 13.67
C ARG A 144 7.20 -11.69 14.54
#